data_AF-A0A967F8Z3-F1
#
_entry.id   AF-A0A967F8Z3-F1
#
_cell.length_a   1.000
_cell.length_b   1.000
_cell.length_c   1.000
_cell.angle_alpha   90.00
_cell.angle_beta   90.00
_cell.angle_gamma   90.00
#
_symmetry.space_group_name_H-M   'P 1'
#
loop_
_entity.id
_entity.type
_entity.pdbx_description
1 polymer ?
#
loop_
_entity_poly.entity_id
_entity_poly.type
_entity_poly.pdbx_seq_one_letter_code
_entity_poly.pdbx_strand_id
1 'polypeptide(L)'
;EAYVGGMLSRKAGITHLHLGDGARGLEPLRRLLDETELPPGAFHPTHVNRRHALFEEACELSLQGVAIDLTAAPVEDAGNEWTAEDAWEHYHEAGCPVENLTMSTDSGGCLPVFDERGRMQRMGIAQSEALPEALRTLAGRGHPLEKVLPCMTSNVADLLRLPRKGRIAAGMDADLAVLDSSLAVKHVFARGRAMVRDGDPVVTGTFEE
;
A
#
# COMPACT_ATOMS: atom_id res chain seq x y z
N GLU A 1 4.31 -18.75 12.56
CA GLU A 1 5.78 -18.87 12.39
C GLU A 1 6.47 -17.58 11.94
N ALA A 2 5.84 -16.75 11.09
CA ALA A 2 6.44 -15.51 10.55
C ALA A 2 7.06 -14.60 11.63
N TYR A 3 6.35 -14.33 12.72
CA TYR A 3 6.81 -13.46 13.80
C TYR A 3 8.11 -13.95 14.46
N VAL A 4 8.13 -15.22 14.91
CA VAL A 4 9.31 -15.83 15.55
C VAL A 4 10.47 -15.93 14.56
N GLY A 5 10.22 -16.35 13.32
CA GLY A 5 11.24 -16.40 12.27
C GLY A 5 11.83 -15.02 11.96
N GLY A 6 11.01 -13.96 11.97
CA GLY A 6 11.45 -12.57 11.83
C GLY A 6 12.37 -12.13 12.95
N MET A 7 12.04 -12.44 14.21
CA MET A 7 12.91 -12.16 15.35
C MET A 7 14.28 -12.84 15.23
N LEU A 8 14.31 -14.13 14.90
CA LEU A 8 15.56 -14.90 14.76
C LEU A 8 16.42 -14.41 13.60
N SER A 9 15.80 -14.05 12.47
CA SER A 9 16.51 -13.64 11.25
C SER A 9 16.74 -12.13 11.14
N ARG A 10 16.30 -11.34 12.14
CA ARG A 10 16.32 -9.86 12.13
C ARG A 10 15.59 -9.28 10.90
N LYS A 11 14.47 -9.90 10.52
CA LYS A 11 13.54 -9.42 9.49
C LYS A 11 12.28 -8.87 10.17
N ALA A 12 11.35 -8.31 9.38
CA ALA A 12 10.09 -7.79 9.90
C ALA A 12 9.24 -8.86 10.60
N GLY A 13 9.13 -10.06 10.00
CA GLY A 13 8.34 -11.15 10.58
C GLY A 13 6.83 -10.94 10.49
N ILE A 14 6.38 -10.22 9.45
CA ILE A 14 4.99 -9.84 9.24
C ILE A 14 4.26 -10.92 8.44
N THR A 15 2.97 -11.09 8.75
CA THR A 15 2.03 -11.87 7.95
C THR A 15 1.16 -10.90 7.16
N HIS A 16 1.40 -10.83 5.85
CA HIS A 16 0.58 -10.04 4.93
C HIS A 16 -0.69 -10.83 4.58
N LEU A 17 -1.86 -10.22 4.79
CA LEU A 17 -3.14 -10.91 4.70
C LEU A 17 -3.93 -10.35 3.52
N HIS A 18 -4.22 -11.20 2.53
CA HIS A 18 -5.18 -10.87 1.48
C HIS A 18 -6.60 -10.97 2.04
N LEU A 19 -7.37 -9.89 1.93
CA LEU A 19 -8.77 -9.86 2.37
C LEU A 19 -9.69 -9.95 1.15
N GLY A 20 -10.73 -10.78 1.27
CA GLY A 20 -11.81 -10.92 0.31
C GLY A 20 -13.13 -10.30 0.79
N ASP A 21 -14.22 -10.57 0.08
CA ASP A 21 -15.55 -10.00 0.37
C ASP A 21 -16.38 -10.81 1.38
N GLY A 22 -15.73 -11.73 2.10
CA GLY A 22 -16.39 -12.58 3.07
C GLY A 22 -17.05 -11.78 4.19
N ALA A 23 -18.27 -12.18 4.57
CA ALA A 23 -19.04 -11.52 5.64
C ALA A 23 -18.33 -11.49 7.01
N ARG A 24 -17.35 -12.38 7.23
CA ARG A 24 -16.54 -12.42 8.45
C ARG A 24 -15.55 -11.25 8.59
N GLY A 25 -15.24 -10.55 7.50
CA GLY A 25 -14.34 -9.39 7.52
C GLY A 25 -13.01 -9.69 8.22
N LEU A 26 -12.66 -8.85 9.20
CA LEU A 26 -11.45 -8.97 10.01
C LEU A 26 -11.65 -9.76 11.32
N GLU A 27 -12.76 -10.49 11.46
CA GLU A 27 -13.01 -11.36 12.63
C GLU A 27 -11.83 -12.32 12.89
N PRO A 28 -11.24 -13.00 11.88
CA PRO A 28 -10.10 -13.88 12.15
C PRO A 28 -8.89 -13.13 12.70
N LEU A 29 -8.65 -11.89 12.26
CA LEU A 29 -7.55 -11.07 12.77
C LEU A 29 -7.83 -10.57 14.18
N ARG A 30 -9.05 -10.09 14.47
CA ARG A 30 -9.47 -9.73 15.83
C ARG A 30 -9.26 -10.87 16.81
N ARG A 31 -9.69 -12.08 16.46
CA ARG A 31 -9.49 -13.26 17.30
C ARG A 31 -8.01 -13.59 17.51
N LEU A 32 -7.15 -13.42 16.51
CA LEU A 32 -5.71 -13.62 16.69
C LEU A 32 -5.12 -12.62 17.70
N LEU A 33 -5.58 -11.38 17.70
CA LEU A 33 -5.13 -10.35 18.65
C LEU A 33 -5.69 -10.59 20.07
N ASP A 34 -6.95 -11.04 20.18
CA ASP A 34 -7.63 -11.23 21.46
C ASP A 34 -7.26 -12.56 22.15
N GLU A 35 -7.01 -13.62 21.38
CA GLU A 35 -6.85 -14.99 21.88
C GLU A 35 -5.37 -15.45 21.90
N THR A 36 -4.42 -14.62 21.48
CA THR A 36 -2.98 -14.98 21.45
C THR A 36 -2.09 -13.81 21.89
N GLU A 37 -0.81 -14.09 22.15
CA GLU A 37 0.20 -13.09 22.53
C GLU A 37 0.90 -12.44 21.30
N LEU A 38 0.37 -12.62 20.08
CA LEU A 38 0.95 -12.03 18.88
C LEU A 38 0.71 -10.51 18.86
N PRO A 39 1.75 -9.69 18.65
CA PRO A 39 1.59 -8.25 18.64
C PRO A 39 0.86 -7.78 17.37
N PRO A 40 0.14 -6.65 17.42
CA PRO A 40 -0.53 -6.03 16.27
C PRO A 40 0.38 -5.86 15.04
N GLY A 41 1.61 -5.41 15.25
CA GLY A 41 2.60 -5.24 14.18
C GLY A 41 3.10 -6.53 13.51
N ALA A 42 2.62 -7.72 13.92
CA ALA A 42 2.87 -8.97 13.22
C ALA A 42 1.93 -9.19 12.02
N PHE A 43 0.91 -8.34 11.85
CA PHE A 43 -0.12 -8.49 10.83
C PHE A 43 -0.20 -7.26 9.93
N HIS A 44 -0.51 -7.49 8.66
CA HIS A 44 -0.64 -6.44 7.65
C HIS A 44 -1.73 -6.81 6.65
N PRO A 45 -3.02 -6.53 6.97
CA PRO A 45 -4.13 -6.72 6.03
C PRO A 45 -4.07 -5.76 4.85
N THR A 46 -4.27 -6.28 3.64
CA THR A 46 -4.37 -5.52 2.38
C THR A 46 -5.75 -5.64 1.73
N HIS A 47 -5.99 -4.83 0.71
CA HIS A 47 -7.29 -4.65 0.06
C HIS A 47 -8.39 -4.21 1.05
N VAL A 48 -8.03 -3.49 2.11
CA VAL A 48 -9.00 -3.11 3.14
C VAL A 48 -10.06 -2.15 2.60
N ASN A 49 -9.74 -1.40 1.55
CA ASN A 49 -10.65 -0.49 0.83
C ASN A 49 -11.59 -1.18 -0.17
N ARG A 50 -11.56 -2.52 -0.29
CA ARG A 50 -12.46 -3.28 -1.19
C ARG A 50 -13.91 -3.35 -0.72
N ARG A 51 -14.19 -3.00 0.55
CA ARG A 51 -15.54 -2.86 1.10
C ARG A 51 -15.59 -1.78 2.17
N HIS A 52 -16.60 -0.93 2.18
CA HIS A 52 -16.73 0.14 3.18
C HIS A 52 -16.71 -0.42 4.60
N ALA A 53 -17.51 -1.46 4.87
CA ALA A 53 -17.54 -2.09 6.20
C ALA A 53 -16.19 -2.73 6.60
N LEU A 54 -15.46 -3.32 5.64
CA LEU A 54 -14.13 -3.88 5.90
C LEU A 54 -13.12 -2.78 6.22
N PHE A 55 -13.21 -1.65 5.53
CA PHE A 55 -12.35 -0.50 5.74
C PHE A 55 -12.55 0.10 7.14
N GLU A 56 -13.79 0.25 7.59
CA GLU A 56 -14.09 0.70 8.96
C GLU A 56 -13.49 -0.24 10.02
N GLU A 57 -13.67 -1.56 9.85
CA GLU A 57 -13.04 -2.56 10.73
C GLU A 57 -11.49 -2.44 10.73
N ALA A 58 -10.90 -2.11 9.59
CA ALA A 58 -9.45 -1.93 9.46
C ALA A 58 -8.97 -0.65 10.16
N CYS A 59 -9.73 0.45 10.05
CA CYS A 59 -9.49 1.69 10.78
C CYS A 59 -9.47 1.44 12.30
N GLU A 60 -10.46 0.72 12.82
CA GLU A 60 -10.54 0.34 14.24
C GLU A 60 -9.32 -0.47 14.71
N LEU A 61 -8.88 -1.45 13.91
CA LEU A 61 -7.68 -2.23 14.22
C LEU A 61 -6.40 -1.41 14.13
N SER A 62 -6.36 -0.40 13.27
CA SER A 62 -5.18 0.46 13.14
C SER A 62 -4.93 1.32 14.37
N LEU A 63 -5.98 1.68 15.12
CA LEU A 63 -5.88 2.33 16.43
C LEU A 63 -5.21 1.44 17.48
N GLN A 64 -5.24 0.12 17.27
CA GLN A 64 -4.59 -0.87 18.14
C GLN A 64 -3.15 -1.17 17.71
N GLY A 65 -2.62 -0.50 16.68
CA GLY A 65 -1.25 -0.68 16.19
C GLY A 65 -1.10 -1.69 15.05
N VAL A 66 -2.20 -2.14 14.43
CA VAL A 66 -2.14 -2.92 13.20
C VAL A 66 -1.88 -1.97 12.03
N ALA A 67 -0.82 -2.21 11.25
CA ALA A 67 -0.66 -1.50 9.99
C ALA A 67 -1.64 -2.06 8.95
N ILE A 68 -2.35 -1.22 8.22
CA ILE A 68 -3.31 -1.59 7.18
C ILE A 68 -2.87 -1.07 5.82
N ASP A 69 -3.22 -1.78 4.75
CA ASP A 69 -2.77 -1.48 3.40
C ASP A 69 -3.94 -1.23 2.44
N LEU A 70 -3.95 -0.04 1.86
CA LEU A 70 -4.84 0.33 0.77
C LEU A 70 -4.31 -0.21 -0.55
N THR A 71 -5.19 -0.65 -1.43
CA THR A 71 -4.84 -1.00 -2.80
C THR A 71 -5.21 0.13 -3.74
N ALA A 72 -4.21 0.70 -4.41
CA ALA A 72 -4.37 1.65 -5.51
C ALA A 72 -4.80 0.88 -6.78
N ALA A 73 -6.01 0.33 -6.75
CA ALA A 73 -6.64 -0.31 -7.90
C ALA A 73 -7.89 0.47 -8.30
N PRO A 74 -8.31 0.39 -9.58
CA PRO A 74 -9.60 0.90 -10.00
C PRO A 74 -10.72 0.26 -9.18
N VAL A 75 -11.71 1.07 -8.80
CA VAL A 75 -12.93 0.60 -8.11
C VAL A 75 -13.83 -0.14 -9.09
N GLU A 76 -14.32 -1.31 -8.69
CA GLU A 76 -15.30 -2.08 -9.47
C GLU A 76 -16.75 -1.76 -9.05
N ASP A 77 -17.01 -1.68 -7.75
CA ASP A 77 -18.31 -1.30 -7.18
C ASP A 77 -18.24 0.01 -6.36
N ALA A 78 -18.50 1.14 -7.01
CA ALA A 78 -18.51 2.46 -6.36
C ALA A 78 -19.56 2.60 -5.24
N GLY A 79 -20.51 1.69 -5.10
CA GLY A 79 -21.50 1.69 -4.02
C GLY A 79 -20.98 1.06 -2.72
N ASN A 80 -19.88 0.32 -2.78
CA ASN A 80 -19.39 -0.46 -1.64
C ASN A 80 -17.86 -0.46 -1.52
N GLU A 81 -17.10 0.00 -2.50
CA GLU A 81 -15.65 0.13 -2.47
C GLU A 81 -15.22 1.60 -2.30
N TRP A 82 -14.02 1.79 -1.75
CA TRP A 82 -13.36 3.09 -1.73
C TRP A 82 -12.18 3.09 -2.71
N THR A 83 -12.02 4.18 -3.46
CA THR A 83 -10.72 4.43 -4.12
C THR A 83 -9.64 4.55 -3.05
N ALA A 84 -8.37 4.32 -3.41
CA ALA A 84 -7.29 4.46 -2.45
C ALA A 84 -7.19 5.89 -1.90
N GLU A 85 -7.52 6.88 -2.71
CA GLU A 85 -7.54 8.29 -2.34
C GLU A 85 -8.69 8.64 -1.41
N ASP A 86 -9.92 8.16 -1.69
CA ASP A 86 -11.06 8.39 -0.80
C ASP A 86 -10.85 7.68 0.54
N ALA A 87 -10.34 6.44 0.53
CA ALA A 87 -10.00 5.71 1.74
C ALA A 87 -8.88 6.42 2.53
N TRP A 88 -7.87 6.96 1.83
CA TRP A 88 -6.82 7.76 2.48
C TRP A 88 -7.41 8.99 3.18
N GLU A 89 -8.31 9.73 2.52
CA GLU A 89 -8.97 10.89 3.12
C GLU A 89 -9.80 10.50 4.34
N HIS A 90 -10.64 9.47 4.22
CA HIS A 90 -11.47 8.97 5.32
C HIS A 90 -10.62 8.52 6.51
N TYR A 91 -9.51 7.83 6.27
CA TYR A 91 -8.57 7.40 7.33
C TYR A 91 -8.02 8.59 8.13
N HIS A 92 -7.64 9.67 7.43
CA HIS A 92 -7.09 10.87 8.04
C HIS A 92 -8.17 11.71 8.72
N GLU A 93 -9.37 11.82 8.15
CA GLU A 93 -10.52 12.51 8.75
C GLU A 93 -11.00 11.83 10.04
N ALA A 94 -10.94 10.49 10.07
CA ALA A 94 -11.23 9.70 11.27
C ALA A 94 -10.15 9.83 12.36
N GLY A 95 -9.02 10.50 12.08
CA GLY A 95 -7.92 10.69 13.03
C GLY A 95 -7.16 9.41 13.35
N CYS A 96 -7.16 8.44 12.42
CA CYS A 96 -6.42 7.19 12.61
C CYS A 96 -4.89 7.42 12.55
N PRO A 97 -4.07 6.52 13.13
CA PRO A 97 -2.62 6.74 13.26
C PRO A 97 -1.94 6.67 11.89
N VAL A 98 -1.42 7.81 11.42
CA VAL A 98 -0.88 7.94 10.05
C VAL A 98 0.27 6.98 9.76
N GLU A 99 1.04 6.59 10.78
CA GLU A 99 2.14 5.62 10.69
C GLU A 99 1.68 4.19 10.38
N ASN A 100 0.40 3.88 10.64
CA ASN A 100 -0.19 2.55 10.44
C ASN A 100 -0.88 2.41 9.07
N LEU A 101 -0.81 3.40 8.19
CA LEU A 101 -1.35 3.32 6.84
C LEU A 101 -0.25 3.08 5.81
N THR A 102 -0.42 2.06 4.97
CA THR A 102 0.35 1.88 3.75
C THR A 102 -0.54 1.85 2.51
N MET A 103 0.06 2.03 1.34
CA MET A 103 -0.62 1.91 0.06
C MET A 103 0.23 1.08 -0.91
N SER A 104 -0.38 0.10 -1.56
CA SER A 104 0.24 -0.78 -2.53
C SER A 104 -0.52 -0.80 -3.86
N THR A 105 0.16 -1.22 -4.92
CA THR A 105 -0.38 -1.24 -6.29
C THR A 105 -1.08 -2.54 -6.68
N ASP A 106 -0.76 -3.65 -6.00
CA ASP A 106 -1.06 -5.02 -6.46
C ASP A 106 -0.57 -5.35 -7.89
N SER A 107 0.46 -4.66 -8.39
CA SER A 107 0.90 -4.77 -9.79
C SER A 107 1.31 -6.18 -10.21
N GLY A 108 0.97 -6.54 -11.44
CA GLY A 108 1.12 -7.91 -11.94
C GLY A 108 0.04 -8.86 -11.42
N GLY A 109 -0.80 -8.40 -10.50
CA GLY A 109 -2.02 -9.07 -10.06
C GLY A 109 -3.12 -9.04 -11.12
N CYS A 110 -3.97 -10.06 -11.05
CA CYS A 110 -5.16 -10.20 -11.87
C CYS A 110 -6.31 -9.37 -11.28
N LEU A 111 -6.95 -8.54 -12.11
CA LEU A 111 -8.19 -7.81 -11.77
C LEU A 111 -9.36 -8.42 -12.56
N PRO A 112 -9.97 -9.50 -12.07
CA PRO A 112 -11.06 -10.18 -12.76
C PRO A 112 -12.38 -9.44 -12.58
N VAL A 113 -13.00 -9.05 -13.71
CA VAL A 113 -14.34 -8.48 -13.73
C VAL A 113 -15.35 -9.61 -13.89
N PHE A 114 -16.28 -9.74 -12.94
CA PHE A 114 -17.35 -10.75 -12.98
C PHE A 114 -18.70 -10.16 -13.35
N ASP A 115 -19.57 -10.96 -13.96
CA ASP A 115 -20.98 -10.62 -14.14
C ASP A 115 -21.83 -10.91 -12.88
N GLU A 116 -23.09 -10.47 -12.87
CA GLU A 116 -24.05 -10.71 -11.76
C GLU A 116 -24.27 -12.21 -11.44
N ARG A 117 -23.84 -13.12 -12.33
CA ARG A 117 -23.92 -14.58 -12.15
C ARG A 117 -22.58 -15.19 -11.74
N GLY A 118 -21.59 -14.37 -11.41
CA GLY A 118 -20.26 -14.79 -10.98
C GLY A 118 -19.38 -15.33 -12.11
N ARG A 119 -19.69 -15.04 -13.38
CA ARG A 119 -18.87 -15.47 -14.53
C ARG A 119 -17.88 -14.38 -14.90
N MET A 120 -16.61 -14.75 -15.08
CA MET A 120 -15.56 -13.82 -15.46
C MET A 120 -15.79 -13.28 -16.89
N GLN A 121 -15.89 -11.96 -17.05
CA GLN A 121 -16.04 -11.27 -18.33
C GLN A 121 -14.70 -10.79 -18.90
N ARG A 122 -13.84 -10.24 -18.04
CA ARG A 122 -12.55 -9.64 -18.43
C ARG A 122 -11.52 -9.88 -17.35
N MET A 123 -10.25 -9.95 -17.75
CA MET A 123 -9.11 -9.93 -16.85
C MET A 123 -8.28 -8.69 -17.12
N GLY A 124 -8.20 -7.78 -16.15
CA GLY A 124 -7.23 -6.70 -16.13
C GLY A 124 -5.92 -7.13 -15.46
N ILE A 125 -4.88 -6.32 -15.62
CA ILE A 125 -3.61 -6.48 -14.90
C ILE A 125 -3.32 -5.16 -14.19
N ALA A 126 -3.17 -5.21 -12.86
CA ALA A 126 -2.81 -4.05 -12.08
C ALA A 126 -1.42 -3.52 -12.47
N GLN A 127 -1.28 -2.19 -12.51
CA GLN A 127 -0.07 -1.50 -12.99
C GLN A 127 0.60 -0.71 -11.88
N SER A 128 1.92 -0.53 -12.01
CA SER A 128 2.71 0.17 -10.98
C SER A 128 2.49 1.69 -10.99
N GLU A 129 1.91 2.21 -12.08
CA GLU A 129 1.56 3.62 -12.26
C GLU A 129 0.48 4.09 -11.26
N ALA A 130 -0.28 3.18 -10.65
CA ALA A 130 -1.36 3.55 -9.76
C ALA A 130 -0.91 4.32 -8.49
N LEU A 131 0.30 4.10 -7.99
CA LEU A 131 0.83 4.89 -6.85
C LEU A 131 1.18 6.34 -7.26
N PRO A 132 1.94 6.58 -8.35
CA PRO A 132 2.09 7.92 -8.90
C PRO A 132 0.76 8.62 -9.22
N GLU A 133 -0.24 7.89 -9.71
CA GLU A 133 -1.58 8.43 -9.94
C GLU A 133 -2.26 8.85 -8.64
N ALA A 134 -2.28 7.99 -7.63
CA ALA A 134 -2.86 8.31 -6.31
C ALA A 134 -2.19 9.54 -5.67
N LEU A 135 -0.86 9.65 -5.79
CA LEU A 135 -0.12 10.82 -5.34
C LEU A 135 -0.58 12.10 -6.06
N ARG A 136 -0.71 12.05 -7.39
CA ARG A 136 -1.19 13.18 -8.20
C ARG A 136 -2.62 13.56 -7.84
N THR A 137 -3.50 12.58 -7.67
CA THR A 137 -4.91 12.78 -7.29
C THR A 137 -4.99 13.48 -5.92
N LEU A 138 -4.34 12.94 -4.89
CA LEU A 138 -4.37 13.51 -3.54
C LEU A 138 -3.74 14.92 -3.50
N ALA A 139 -2.63 15.14 -4.21
CA ALA A 139 -2.04 16.47 -4.33
C ALA A 139 -2.96 17.45 -5.08
N GLY A 140 -3.64 16.99 -6.13
CA GLY A 140 -4.65 17.76 -6.87
C GLY A 140 -5.88 18.11 -6.04
N ARG A 141 -6.22 17.27 -5.04
CA ARG A 141 -7.23 17.55 -4.01
C ARG A 141 -6.75 18.51 -2.91
N GLY A 142 -5.49 18.96 -2.97
CA GLY A 142 -4.91 19.96 -2.08
C GLY A 142 -4.15 19.39 -0.88
N HIS A 143 -3.94 18.07 -0.83
CA HIS A 143 -3.14 17.46 0.24
C HIS A 143 -1.65 17.68 0.01
N PRO A 144 -0.89 18.14 1.02
CA PRO A 144 0.53 18.38 0.86
C PRO A 144 1.30 17.05 0.78
N LEU A 145 2.35 17.01 -0.03
CA LEU A 145 3.10 15.77 -0.31
C LEU A 145 3.68 15.13 0.95
N GLU A 146 4.11 15.92 1.93
CA GLU A 146 4.63 15.41 3.21
C GLU A 146 3.60 14.62 4.03
N LYS A 147 2.29 14.80 3.77
CA LYS A 147 1.23 13.98 4.36
C LYS A 147 0.93 12.73 3.55
N VAL A 148 1.02 12.81 2.22
CA VAL A 148 0.65 11.70 1.33
C VAL A 148 1.79 10.68 1.19
N LEU A 149 3.03 11.14 1.00
CA LEU A 149 4.19 10.28 0.73
C LEU A 149 4.47 9.20 1.80
N PRO A 150 4.25 9.40 3.11
CA PRO A 150 4.57 8.40 4.13
C PRO A 150 3.97 7.02 3.87
N CYS A 151 2.71 6.92 3.41
CA CYS A 151 2.03 5.63 3.20
C CYS A 151 2.63 4.80 2.04
N MET A 152 3.42 5.42 1.17
CA MET A 152 4.13 4.77 0.06
C MET A 152 5.66 4.79 0.25
N THR A 153 6.17 5.34 1.36
CA THR A 153 7.61 5.47 1.63
C THR A 153 7.98 5.06 3.06
N SER A 154 7.98 6.00 4.01
CA SER A 154 8.49 5.79 5.37
C SER A 154 7.71 4.75 6.15
N ASN A 155 6.38 4.73 6.03
CA ASN A 155 5.54 3.79 6.77
C ASN A 155 5.83 2.35 6.32
N VAL A 156 5.96 2.15 5.00
CA VAL A 156 6.33 0.86 4.41
C VAL A 156 7.74 0.44 4.86
N ALA A 157 8.69 1.38 4.85
CA ALA A 157 10.06 1.11 5.28
C ALA A 157 10.14 0.73 6.76
N ASP A 158 9.38 1.40 7.62
CA ASP A 158 9.35 1.12 9.07
C ASP A 158 8.69 -0.24 9.35
N LEU A 159 7.53 -0.47 8.74
CA LEU A 159 6.80 -1.73 8.82
C LEU A 159 7.69 -2.91 8.41
N LEU A 160 8.32 -2.82 7.24
CA LEU A 160 9.15 -3.89 6.69
C LEU A 160 10.58 -3.93 7.28
N ARG A 161 10.89 -3.06 8.25
CA ARG A 161 12.22 -2.92 8.88
C ARG A 161 13.33 -2.76 7.85
N LEU A 162 13.17 -1.80 6.94
CA LEU A 162 14.11 -1.44 5.89
C LEU A 162 14.88 -0.17 6.31
N PRO A 163 15.95 -0.28 7.13
CA PRO A 163 16.53 0.86 7.86
C PRO A 163 17.17 1.92 6.96
N ARG A 164 17.41 1.63 5.68
CA ARG A 164 18.03 2.54 4.70
C ARG A 164 17.07 2.98 3.60
N LYS A 165 15.76 2.77 3.75
CA LYS A 165 14.74 3.09 2.75
C LYS A 165 13.69 4.06 3.28
N GLY A 166 12.88 4.61 2.37
CA GLY A 166 11.69 5.42 2.69
C GLY A 166 11.95 6.84 3.20
N ARG A 167 13.22 7.28 3.33
CA ARG A 167 13.58 8.65 3.74
C ARG A 167 14.81 9.14 3.00
N ILE A 168 14.87 10.45 2.78
CA ILE A 168 16.03 11.14 2.22
C ILE A 168 16.85 11.71 3.38
N ALA A 169 17.96 11.04 3.70
CA ALA A 169 18.91 11.47 4.73
C ALA A 169 20.30 10.91 4.44
N ALA A 170 21.34 11.52 5.02
CA ALA A 170 22.69 10.99 4.94
C ALA A 170 22.76 9.55 5.50
N GLY A 171 23.38 8.63 4.76
CA GLY A 171 23.50 7.21 5.14
C GLY A 171 22.36 6.31 4.64
N MET A 172 21.29 6.87 4.06
CA MET A 172 20.24 6.10 3.38
C MET A 172 20.69 5.63 1.99
N ASP A 173 20.05 4.60 1.46
CA ASP A 173 20.27 4.21 0.07
C ASP A 173 19.73 5.33 -0.84
N ALA A 174 20.46 5.69 -1.89
CA ALA A 174 20.06 6.73 -2.85
C ALA A 174 18.97 6.22 -3.81
N ASP A 175 17.81 5.86 -3.24
CA ASP A 175 16.58 5.51 -3.93
C ASP A 175 15.69 6.77 -3.97
N LEU A 176 15.62 7.41 -5.14
CA LEU A 176 15.05 8.74 -5.29
C LEU A 176 14.14 8.79 -6.53
N ALA A 177 12.98 9.42 -6.40
CA ALA A 177 12.16 9.84 -7.53
C ALA A 177 12.19 11.37 -7.61
N VAL A 178 12.45 11.91 -8.80
CA VAL A 178 12.36 13.34 -9.10
C VAL A 178 11.10 13.54 -9.92
N LEU A 179 10.19 14.35 -9.39
CA LEU A 179 8.93 14.69 -10.03
C LEU A 179 9.04 16.04 -10.73
N ASP A 180 8.33 16.21 -11.85
CA ASP A 180 8.19 17.51 -12.50
C ASP A 180 7.09 18.38 -11.85
N SER A 181 6.80 19.54 -12.44
CA SER A 181 5.76 20.45 -11.93
C SER A 181 4.34 19.89 -11.99
N SER A 182 4.11 18.84 -12.78
CA SER A 182 2.83 18.11 -12.84
C SER A 182 2.80 16.90 -11.91
N LEU A 183 3.85 16.72 -11.09
CA LEU A 183 4.07 15.55 -10.25
C LEU A 183 4.20 14.23 -11.04
N ALA A 184 4.55 14.32 -12.33
CA ALA A 184 4.92 13.17 -13.13
C ALA A 184 6.37 12.75 -12.83
N VAL A 185 6.64 11.44 -12.86
CA VAL A 185 7.98 10.90 -12.59
C VAL A 185 8.91 11.24 -13.75
N LYS A 186 9.94 12.04 -13.47
CA LYS A 186 10.91 12.50 -14.48
C LYS A 186 12.25 11.76 -14.40
N HIS A 187 12.77 11.56 -13.19
CA HIS A 187 13.99 10.78 -12.98
C HIS A 187 13.80 9.80 -11.84
N VAL A 188 14.40 8.61 -11.97
CA VAL A 188 14.40 7.60 -10.92
C VAL A 188 15.83 7.13 -10.70
N PHE A 189 16.24 7.07 -9.44
CA PHE A 189 17.49 6.51 -9.01
C PHE A 189 17.23 5.33 -8.08
N ALA A 190 17.94 4.23 -8.29
CA ALA A 190 17.95 3.08 -7.38
C ALA A 190 19.38 2.85 -6.92
N ARG A 191 19.64 2.96 -5.62
CA ARG A 191 20.97 2.85 -4.99
C ARG A 191 22.01 3.74 -5.69
N GLY A 192 21.61 4.94 -6.09
CA GLY A 192 22.46 5.93 -6.77
C GLY A 192 22.64 5.71 -8.28
N ARG A 193 22.12 4.61 -8.85
CA ARG A 193 22.12 4.38 -10.29
C ARG A 193 20.87 5.01 -10.91
N ALA A 194 21.05 5.82 -11.95
CA ALA A 194 19.92 6.33 -12.73
C ALA A 194 19.23 5.16 -13.46
N MET A 195 17.93 5.01 -13.25
CA MET A 195 17.06 4.01 -13.85
C MET A 195 16.15 4.63 -14.91
N VAL A 196 15.69 5.86 -14.66
CA VAL A 196 14.88 6.67 -15.59
C VAL A 196 15.52 8.06 -15.71
N ARG A 197 15.59 8.62 -16.92
CA ARG A 197 15.99 10.00 -17.17
C ARG A 197 15.07 10.69 -18.16
N ASP A 198 14.59 11.89 -17.78
CA ASP A 198 13.70 12.70 -18.61
C ASP A 198 12.42 11.96 -19.05
N GLY A 199 11.93 11.05 -18.20
CA GLY A 199 10.77 10.20 -18.47
C GLY A 199 11.11 8.85 -19.11
N ASP A 200 12.30 8.68 -19.69
CA ASP A 200 12.68 7.47 -20.41
C ASP A 200 13.48 6.49 -19.53
N PRO A 201 13.16 5.17 -19.55
CA PRO A 201 14.00 4.16 -18.94
C PRO A 201 15.40 4.15 -19.57
N VAL A 202 16.44 4.33 -18.76
CA VAL A 202 17.85 4.24 -19.18
C VAL A 202 18.51 2.92 -18.76
N VAL A 203 17.77 2.10 -18.02
CA VAL A 203 18.12 0.72 -17.68
C VAL A 203 16.89 -0.13 -17.90
N THR A 204 17.00 -1.11 -18.78
CA THR A 204 15.96 -2.09 -19.08
C THR A 204 16.32 -3.45 -18.51
N GLY A 205 15.30 -4.27 -18.27
CA GLY A 205 15.45 -5.68 -17.95
C GLY A 205 16.06 -6.47 -19.10
N THR A 206 16.57 -7.66 -18.78
CA THR A 206 17.29 -8.52 -19.74
C THR A 206 16.50 -8.86 -21.00
N PHE A 207 15.16 -8.82 -20.93
CA PHE A 207 14.24 -9.19 -22.01
C PHE A 207 13.20 -8.10 -22.30
N GLU A 208 13.44 -6.86 -21.86
CA GLU A 208 12.61 -5.71 -22.24
C GLU A 208 13.16 -5.10 -23.52
N GLU A 209 12.26 -4.87 -24.49
CA GLU A 209 12.55 -4.20 -25.77
C GLU A 209 12.38 -2.69 -25.68
#